data_AF-A0A954MZR5-F1
#
_entry.id   AF-A0A954MZR5-F1
#
_cell.length_a   1.000
_cell.length_b   1.000
_cell.length_c   1.000
_cell.angle_alpha   90.00
_cell.angle_beta   90.00
_cell.angle_gamma   90.00
#
_symmetry.space_group_name_H-M   'P 1'
#
loop_
_entity.id
_entity.type
_entity.pdbx_description
1 polymer ?
#
loop_
_entity_poly.entity_id
_entity_poly.type
_entity_poly.pdbx_seq_one_letter_code
_entity_poly.pdbx_strand_id
1 'polypeptide(L)'
;MIRSTRLTLTLAALAFCLSPLVADDGEWVSIFDGKTLNGWHKNPAKIGHGTGGIWKVEDGLITGEQDPPGSGNGGILLTDKKFKNFEVSIDMKPDWGICSGFFVRSND
;
A
#
# COMPACT_ATOMS: atom_id res chain seq x y z
N MET A 1 -1.13 1.00 8.31
CA MET A 1 -2.55 0.63 8.44
C MET A 1 -3.34 1.18 7.26
N ILE A 2 -4.47 0.56 6.89
CA ILE A 2 -5.36 0.99 5.80
C ILE A 2 -6.83 0.84 6.24
N ARG A 3 -7.72 1.73 5.79
CA ARG A 3 -9.17 1.59 5.96
C ARG A 3 -9.90 1.86 4.65
N SER A 4 -11.08 1.27 4.47
CA SER A 4 -11.91 1.49 3.27
C SER A 4 -12.89 2.64 3.53
N THR A 5 -13.03 3.54 2.56
CA THR A 5 -14.06 4.59 2.62
C THR A 5 -15.27 4.20 1.77
N ARG A 6 -16.45 4.16 2.38
CA ARG A 6 -17.73 3.86 1.70
C ARG A 6 -18.56 5.13 1.56
N LEU A 7 -18.83 5.53 0.32
CA LEU A 7 -19.78 6.61 0.03
C LEU A 7 -21.15 5.99 -0.24
N THR A 8 -22.07 6.11 0.71
CA THR A 8 -23.43 5.58 0.58
C THR A 8 -24.33 6.64 -0.05
N LEU A 9 -24.65 6.53 -1.34
CA LEU A 9 -25.69 7.35 -1.97
C LEU A 9 -27.06 6.66 -1.78
N THR A 10 -27.88 7.16 -0.87
CA THR A 10 -29.30 6.80 -0.80
C THR A 10 -30.10 7.67 -1.77
N LEU A 11 -30.68 7.06 -2.80
CA LEU A 11 -31.62 7.72 -3.72
C LEU A 11 -33.01 7.74 -3.05
N ALA A 12 -33.25 8.73 -2.18
CA ALA A 12 -34.57 8.99 -1.61
C ALA A 12 -35.30 10.05 -2.45
N ALA A 13 -36.50 9.70 -2.90
CA ALA A 13 -37.39 10.60 -3.64
C ALA A 13 -37.71 11.86 -2.81
N LEU A 14 -37.59 13.02 -3.48
CA LEU A 14 -38.12 14.35 -3.15
C LEU A 14 -38.74 14.54 -1.75
N ALA A 15 -37.90 14.56 -0.72
CA ALA A 15 -38.20 15.24 0.53
C ALA A 15 -36.88 15.81 1.06
N PHE A 16 -36.81 17.13 1.14
CA PHE A 16 -35.66 17.90 1.57
C PHE A 16 -35.39 17.66 3.07
N CYS A 17 -34.76 16.54 3.38
CA CYS A 17 -34.07 16.30 4.64
C CYS A 17 -32.57 16.29 4.31
N LEU A 18 -31.87 17.41 4.56
CA LEU A 18 -30.41 17.41 4.66
C LEU A 18 -30.03 16.57 5.89
N SER A 19 -30.03 15.25 5.71
CA SER A 19 -29.26 14.40 6.61
C SER A 19 -27.79 14.64 6.25
N PRO A 20 -26.90 14.95 7.21
CA PRO A 20 -25.48 14.97 6.90
C PRO A 20 -25.11 13.58 6.38
N LEU A 21 -24.42 13.56 5.23
CA LEU A 21 -23.81 12.35 4.72
C LEU A 21 -22.69 11.99 5.71
N VAL A 22 -23.02 11.22 6.75
CA VAL A 22 -22.02 10.72 7.69
C VAL A 22 -21.20 9.69 6.92
N ALA A 23 -19.98 10.06 6.56
CA ALA A 23 -19.01 9.12 6.02
C ALA A 23 -18.73 8.06 7.10
N ASP A 24 -18.97 6.79 6.75
CA ASP A 24 -18.46 5.69 7.56
C ASP A 24 -16.96 5.60 7.30
N ASP A 25 -16.22 6.05 8.30
CA ASP A 25 -14.79 6.23 8.26
C ASP A 25 -14.04 4.89 8.23
N GLY A 26 -14.72 3.76 8.44
CA GLY A 26 -14.16 2.42 8.39
C GLY A 26 -13.12 2.15 9.50
N GLU A 27 -12.98 0.88 9.86
CA GLU A 27 -11.95 0.48 10.83
C GLU A 27 -10.56 0.46 10.18
N TRP A 28 -9.55 0.95 10.90
CA TRP A 28 -8.15 0.81 10.52
C TRP A 28 -7.70 -0.64 10.66
N VAL A 29 -7.15 -1.20 9.58
CA VAL A 29 -6.62 -2.57 9.53
C VAL A 29 -5.13 -2.52 9.23
N SER A 30 -4.32 -3.29 9.97
CA SER A 30 -2.92 -3.48 9.59
C SER A 30 -2.81 -4.39 8.36
N ILE A 31 -1.99 -4.00 7.39
CA ILE A 31 -1.66 -4.80 6.20
C ILE A 31 -0.31 -5.52 6.33
N PHE A 32 0.35 -5.36 7.48
CA PHE A 32 1.60 -6.00 7.80
C PHE A 32 1.50 -6.54 9.23
N ASP A 33 1.89 -7.80 9.41
CA ASP A 33 1.80 -8.51 10.68
C ASP A 33 3.03 -8.30 11.59
N GLY A 34 4.03 -7.54 11.11
CA GLY A 34 5.29 -7.31 11.82
C GLY A 34 6.26 -8.49 11.78
N LYS A 35 6.00 -9.53 10.98
CA LYS A 35 6.74 -10.81 11.06
C LYS A 35 7.06 -11.41 9.71
N THR A 36 6.14 -11.30 8.75
CA THR A 36 6.22 -11.98 7.46
C THR A 36 5.84 -11.05 6.32
N LEU A 37 6.19 -11.45 5.10
CA LEU A 37 5.70 -10.81 3.88
C LEU A 37 4.39 -11.45 3.38
N ASN A 38 3.62 -12.11 4.26
CA ASN A 38 2.32 -12.66 3.87
C ASN A 38 1.39 -11.52 3.39
N GLY A 39 0.78 -11.71 2.22
CA GLY A 39 -0.01 -10.65 1.59
C GLY A 39 0.82 -9.68 0.75
N TRP A 40 2.10 -9.96 0.51
CA TRP A 40 3.00 -9.15 -0.30
C TRP A 40 3.79 -10.02 -1.30
N HIS A 41 4.10 -9.45 -2.47
CA HIS A 41 4.93 -10.09 -3.48
C HIS A 41 5.76 -9.06 -4.25
N LYS A 42 6.84 -9.53 -4.88
CA LYS A 42 7.65 -8.72 -5.79
C LYS A 42 6.97 -8.60 -7.14
N ASN A 43 7.22 -7.52 -7.88
CA ASN A 43 6.78 -7.41 -9.27
C ASN A 43 7.11 -8.69 -10.08
N PRO A 44 6.12 -9.30 -10.78
CA PRO A 44 6.27 -10.64 -11.36
C PRO A 44 7.15 -10.66 -12.61
N ALA A 45 7.37 -9.52 -13.24
CA ALA A 45 8.22 -9.34 -14.40
C ALA A 45 9.14 -8.13 -14.24
N LYS A 46 10.18 -8.03 -15.07
CA LYS A 46 11.05 -6.83 -15.10
C LYS A 46 10.23 -5.60 -15.47
N ILE A 47 10.33 -4.57 -14.63
CA ILE A 47 9.72 -3.25 -14.85
C ILE A 47 10.81 -2.18 -14.95
N GLY A 48 10.41 -0.92 -15.20
CA GLY A 48 11.34 0.23 -15.21
C GLY A 48 12.12 0.41 -13.90
N HIS A 49 11.58 -0.13 -12.80
CA HIS A 49 12.20 -0.10 -11.46
C HIS A 49 13.03 -1.34 -11.11
N GLY A 50 13.22 -2.29 -12.04
CA GLY A 50 14.08 -3.48 -11.84
C GLY A 50 13.31 -4.81 -11.87
N THR A 51 13.95 -5.85 -11.34
CA THR A 51 13.44 -7.24 -11.36
C THR A 51 12.88 -7.72 -10.02
N GLY A 52 12.80 -6.85 -9.00
CA GLY A 52 12.16 -7.16 -7.72
C GLY A 52 12.99 -6.85 -6.50
N GLY A 53 14.31 -6.68 -6.63
CA GLY A 53 15.21 -6.44 -5.49
C GLY A 53 15.14 -7.51 -4.40
N ILE A 54 15.68 -7.17 -3.24
CA ILE A 54 15.60 -7.94 -2.00
C ILE A 54 14.56 -7.27 -1.10
N TRP A 55 13.62 -8.06 -0.60
CA TRP A 55 12.65 -7.63 0.42
C TRP A 55 12.63 -8.63 1.56
N LYS A 56 12.71 -8.14 2.79
CA LYS A 56 12.78 -8.96 4.01
C LYS A 56 11.98 -8.30 5.14
N VAL A 57 11.79 -9.07 6.21
CA VAL A 57 11.33 -8.53 7.49
C VAL A 57 12.48 -8.60 8.48
N GLU A 58 12.89 -7.45 9.00
CA GLU A 58 13.99 -7.29 9.96
C GLU A 58 13.51 -6.36 11.09
N ASP A 59 13.67 -6.80 12.34
CA ASP A 59 13.23 -6.06 13.54
C ASP A 59 11.76 -5.59 13.50
N GLY A 60 10.90 -6.40 12.88
CA GLY A 60 9.48 -6.11 12.72
C GLY A 60 9.17 -5.01 11.69
N LEU A 61 10.10 -4.73 10.78
CA LEU A 61 9.98 -3.77 9.70
C LEU A 61 10.18 -4.45 8.35
N ILE A 62 9.47 -4.00 7.33
CA ILE A 62 9.77 -4.40 5.96
C ILE A 62 11.01 -3.61 5.50
N THR A 63 12.08 -4.32 5.15
CA THR A 63 13.31 -3.74 4.62
C THR A 63 13.48 -4.12 3.14
N GLY A 64 14.06 -3.21 2.36
CA GLY A 64 14.21 -3.34 0.92
C GLY A 64 15.60 -2.89 0.45
N GLU A 65 16.20 -3.67 -0.46
CA GLU A 65 17.52 -3.40 -1.03
C GLU A 65 17.56 -3.77 -2.53
N GLN A 66 18.50 -3.19 -3.27
CA GLN A 66 18.80 -3.60 -4.64
C GLN A 66 19.41 -5.01 -4.68
N ASP A 67 19.21 -5.71 -5.80
CA ASP A 67 19.78 -7.04 -6.03
C ASP A 67 20.61 -7.08 -7.33
N PRO A 68 21.96 -7.10 -7.27
CA PRO A 68 22.79 -7.00 -6.06
C PRO A 68 22.86 -5.56 -5.51
N PRO A 69 23.38 -5.35 -4.28
CA PRO A 69 23.55 -4.02 -3.68
C PRO A 69 24.34 -3.07 -4.59
N GLY A 70 23.85 -1.84 -4.76
CA GLY A 70 24.48 -0.79 -5.57
C GLY A 70 24.31 -0.93 -7.09
N SER A 71 23.57 -1.94 -7.57
CA SER A 71 23.39 -2.19 -9.01
C SER A 71 22.40 -1.25 -9.71
N GLY A 72 21.59 -0.52 -8.96
CA GLY A 72 20.40 0.15 -9.49
C GLY A 72 19.22 -0.79 -9.74
N ASN A 73 19.38 -2.11 -9.57
CA ASN A 73 18.32 -3.09 -9.79
C ASN A 73 17.47 -3.27 -8.52
N GLY A 74 16.46 -2.42 -8.38
CA GLY A 74 15.46 -2.54 -7.31
C GLY A 74 14.25 -3.37 -7.74
N GLY A 75 13.10 -2.94 -7.25
CA GLY A 75 11.80 -3.47 -7.62
C GLY A 75 10.72 -2.81 -6.79
N ILE A 76 9.48 -3.26 -6.99
CA ILE A 76 8.34 -2.82 -6.20
C ILE A 76 7.83 -4.02 -5.42
N LEU A 77 7.64 -3.83 -4.11
CA LEU A 77 6.87 -4.74 -3.28
C LEU A 77 5.39 -4.32 -3.35
N LEU A 78 4.56 -5.24 -3.81
CA LEU A 78 3.13 -5.06 -4.05
C LEU A 78 2.35 -5.78 -2.97
N THR A 79 1.20 -5.22 -2.57
CA THR A 79 0.22 -5.95 -1.76
C THR A 79 -0.59 -6.90 -2.65
N ASP A 80 -0.81 -8.13 -2.20
CA ASP A 80 -1.71 -9.10 -2.88
C ASP A 80 -3.14 -8.57 -2.94
N LYS A 81 -3.56 -7.87 -1.88
CA LYS A 81 -4.89 -7.28 -1.78
C LYS A 81 -4.96 -5.99 -2.59
N LYS A 82 -6.02 -5.85 -3.38
CA LYS A 82 -6.33 -4.62 -4.11
C LYS A 82 -7.30 -3.76 -3.31
N PHE A 83 -7.05 -2.46 -3.28
CA PHE A 83 -7.88 -1.47 -2.58
C PHE A 83 -8.41 -0.44 -3.56
N LYS A 84 -9.69 -0.08 -3.43
CA LYS A 84 -10.35 0.90 -4.29
C LYS A 84 -10.28 2.30 -3.69
N ASN A 85 -11.16 2.56 -2.71
CA ASN A 85 -11.19 3.79 -1.94
C ASN A 85 -10.59 3.48 -0.57
N PHE A 86 -9.53 4.18 -0.20
CA PHE A 86 -8.83 3.91 1.04
C PHE A 86 -8.16 5.15 1.60
N GLU A 87 -7.91 5.08 2.90
CA GLU A 87 -6.91 5.91 3.58
C GLU A 87 -5.81 5.01 4.11
N VAL A 88 -4.57 5.49 4.03
CA VAL A 88 -3.38 4.74 4.42
C VAL A 88 -2.51 5.59 5.34
N SER A 89 -1.95 4.93 6.36
CA SER A 89 -0.94 5.49 7.25
C SER A 89 0.25 4.52 7.27
N ILE A 90 1.44 5.06 7.01
CA ILE A 90 2.70 4.34 6.91
C ILE A 90 3.83 5.20 7.48
N ASP A 91 4.72 4.58 8.24
CA ASP A 91 6.01 5.15 8.62
C ASP A 91 7.08 4.65 7.66
N MET A 92 7.91 5.56 7.15
CA MET A 92 8.99 5.24 6.22
C MET A 92 10.30 5.81 6.74
N LYS A 93 11.37 5.02 6.63
CA LYS A 93 12.73 5.41 6.99
C LYS A 93 13.68 5.12 5.81
N PRO A 94 13.69 6.00 4.78
CA PRO A 94 14.59 5.83 3.65
C PRO A 94 16.03 6.19 4.04
N ASP A 95 17.01 5.42 3.55
CA ASP A 95 18.43 5.78 3.63
C ASP A 95 18.78 6.87 2.61
N TRP A 96 19.90 7.57 2.82
CA TRP A 96 20.38 8.54 1.84
C TRP A 96 20.94 7.86 0.59
N GLY A 97 20.63 8.39 -0.59
CA GLY A 97 21.07 7.92 -1.89
C GLY A 97 20.05 7.03 -2.59
N ILE A 98 18.94 6.70 -1.93
CA ILE A 98 17.89 5.86 -2.53
C ILE A 98 16.89 6.69 -3.35
N CYS A 99 16.37 6.09 -4.41
CA CYS A 99 15.18 6.56 -5.11
C CYS A 99 14.06 5.54 -4.82
N SER A 100 13.25 5.82 -3.80
CA SER A 100 12.11 4.99 -3.38
C SER A 100 10.83 5.81 -3.35
N GLY A 101 9.68 5.15 -3.18
CA GLY A 101 8.38 5.80 -3.15
C GLY A 101 7.27 4.90 -2.64
N PHE A 102 6.20 5.53 -2.18
CA PHE A 102 4.93 4.86 -1.88
C PHE A 102 4.01 4.99 -3.10
N PHE A 103 3.73 3.87 -3.77
CA PHE A 103 2.93 3.83 -4.98
C PHE A 103 1.50 3.37 -4.64
N VAL A 104 0.52 4.06 -5.21
CA VAL A 104 -0.90 3.72 -5.05
C VAL A 104 -1.47 3.27 -6.37
N ARG A 105 -2.38 2.28 -6.31
CA ARG A 105 -3.05 1.70 -7.48
C ARG A 105 -2.08 1.04 -8.50
N SER A 106 -0.94 0.58 -8.02
CA SER A 106 -0.05 -0.30 -8.78
C SER A 106 -0.70 -1.66 -9.03
N ASN A 107 -0.38 -2.25 -10.16
CA ASN A 107 -0.75 -3.58 -10.58
C ASN A 107 0.48 -4.32 -11.11
N ASP A 108 0.34 -5.64 -11.18
CA ASP A 108 1.25 -6.57 -11.84
C ASP A 108 1.53 -6.20 -13.30
#